data_AF-A0AA97LIX5-F1
#
_entry.id   AF-A0AA97LIX5-F1
#
_cell.length_a   1.000
_cell.length_b   1.000
_cell.length_c   1.000
_cell.angle_alpha   90.00
_cell.angle_beta   90.00
_cell.angle_gamma   90.00
#
_symmetry.space_group_name_H-M   'P 1'
#
loop_
_entity.id
_entity.type
_entity.pdbx_description
1 polymer ?
#
loop_
_entity_poly.entity_id
_entity_poly.type
_entity_poly.pdbx_seq_one_letter_code
_entity_poly.pdbx_strand_id
1 'polypeptide(L)'
;MLLTVFCLRRDRSELTFSLQVDADFELQNFRALCELESGIPAAESQIVYAEVPLTDNHRSLASYGLKDGDVVILQQVENAERRSAAQFPAGGLPRIDFSSITVPGTSAQAAQLPRPQPAPQPRPSPPEVPPAPQGLDNPALLRDMLLSNPHELSLLKERNPPLAEALLSGDLEKFTRVLLEQQQDRARREQERIRLFSADPFDLEAQAKIEEDIRQQNIEENMTIAMEEAPESFGQVVMLYINCKVNGHPVKAFVDSGAQMTIMSQACAERCHIMRLVDRRWAGIAKGVGTQKIIGRVHLAQVQIEGDFLPCSFSILEEQPMDMLLGLDMLKRHQCSIDLKKNVLVIGTTGSQTTFLPEGELPECARLAYGTGREDVRPEEMADQELAEAIQKSVEEAEHQKP
;
A
#
# COMPACT_ATOMS: atom_id res chain seq x y z
N MET A 1 -25.10 -2.65 24.30
CA MET A 1 -25.54 -1.26 24.20
C MET A 1 -24.73 -0.56 23.13
N LEU A 2 -25.39 0.19 22.25
CA LEU A 2 -24.77 1.04 21.25
C LEU A 2 -24.56 2.43 21.85
N LEU A 3 -23.31 2.84 22.03
CA LEU A 3 -22.95 4.16 22.57
C LEU A 3 -22.38 5.03 21.46
N THR A 4 -22.78 6.31 21.41
CA THR A 4 -22.19 7.28 20.49
C THR A 4 -21.15 8.11 21.24
N VAL A 5 -19.90 8.09 20.77
CA VAL A 5 -18.80 8.85 21.36
C VAL A 5 -18.56 10.10 20.53
N PHE A 6 -18.76 11.26 21.14
CA PHE A 6 -18.46 12.57 20.56
C PHE A 6 -17.09 13.05 21.07
N CYS A 7 -16.10 13.09 20.18
CA CYS A 7 -14.73 13.42 20.52
C CYS A 7 -14.42 14.89 20.25
N LEU A 8 -13.90 15.55 21.28
CA LEU A 8 -13.42 16.93 21.25
C LEU A 8 -11.89 16.92 21.33
N ARG A 9 -11.24 17.09 20.17
CA ARG A 9 -9.77 17.16 20.06
C ARG A 9 -9.28 18.59 20.29
N ARG A 10 -8.00 18.74 20.65
CA ARG A 10 -7.40 20.06 20.97
C ARG A 10 -7.40 21.04 19.80
N ASP A 11 -7.29 20.52 18.57
CA ASP A 11 -7.33 21.29 17.33
C ASP A 11 -8.76 21.75 16.95
N ARG A 12 -9.76 21.49 17.82
CA ARG A 12 -11.19 21.71 17.59
C ARG A 12 -11.74 20.86 16.43
N SER A 13 -11.05 19.80 16.05
CA SER A 13 -11.65 18.78 15.20
C SER A 13 -12.61 17.94 16.03
N GLU A 14 -13.76 17.67 15.43
CA GLU A 14 -14.83 16.86 16.01
C GLU A 14 -14.83 15.51 15.30
N LEU A 15 -14.80 14.43 16.07
CA LEU A 15 -14.90 13.07 15.56
C LEU A 15 -16.03 12.37 16.30
N THR A 16 -16.94 11.74 15.58
CA THR A 16 -18.04 10.96 16.18
C THR A 16 -17.98 9.54 15.66
N PHE A 17 -18.02 8.56 16.57
CA PHE A 17 -18.10 7.15 16.24
C PHE A 17 -19.03 6.43 17.21
N SER A 18 -19.47 5.23 16.84
CA SER A 18 -20.37 4.42 17.66
C SER A 18 -19.67 3.13 18.08
N LEU A 19 -19.78 2.77 19.36
CA LEU A 19 -19.22 1.55 19.92
C LEU A 19 -20.34 0.64 20.41
N GLN A 20 -20.34 -0.61 19.95
CA GLN A 20 -21.21 -1.66 20.47
C GLN A 20 -20.49 -2.36 21.62
N VAL A 21 -20.95 -2.17 22.86
CA VAL A 21 -20.33 -2.73 24.07
C VAL A 21 -21.36 -3.37 24.99
N ASP A 22 -20.96 -4.32 25.82
CA ASP A 22 -21.86 -4.95 26.79
C ASP A 22 -22.21 -4.02 27.97
N ALA A 23 -23.26 -4.36 28.72
CA ALA A 23 -23.75 -3.48 29.78
C ALA A 23 -22.81 -3.42 31.00
N ASP A 24 -22.17 -4.54 31.28
CA ASP A 24 -21.18 -4.75 32.33
C ASP A 24 -19.75 -4.37 31.91
N PHE A 25 -19.56 -3.84 30.69
CA PHE A 25 -18.27 -3.44 30.18
C PHE A 25 -17.60 -2.40 31.10
N GLU A 26 -16.35 -2.64 31.49
CA GLU A 26 -15.59 -1.76 32.39
C GLU A 26 -15.11 -0.50 31.68
N LEU A 27 -15.04 0.62 32.42
CA LEU A 27 -14.57 1.90 31.89
C LEU A 27 -13.13 1.82 31.34
N GLN A 28 -12.25 1.01 31.94
CA GLN A 28 -10.89 0.82 31.45
C GLN A 28 -10.85 0.27 30.01
N ASN A 29 -11.67 -0.75 29.74
CA ASN A 29 -11.74 -1.37 28.42
C ASN A 29 -12.41 -0.43 27.41
N PHE A 30 -13.42 0.33 27.87
CA PHE A 30 -14.08 1.35 27.05
C PHE A 30 -13.11 2.47 26.63
N ARG A 31 -12.21 2.89 27.53
CA ARG A 31 -11.14 3.86 27.22
C ARG A 31 -10.20 3.35 26.14
N ALA A 32 -9.81 2.07 26.19
CA ALA A 32 -8.96 1.46 25.17
C ALA A 32 -9.64 1.44 23.77
N LEU A 33 -10.94 1.14 23.72
CA LEU A 33 -11.71 1.24 22.47
C LEU A 33 -11.79 2.67 21.96
N CYS A 34 -12.02 3.65 22.85
CA CYS A 34 -12.01 5.06 22.47
C CYS A 34 -10.65 5.52 21.97
N GLU A 35 -9.54 5.06 22.56
CA GLU A 35 -8.18 5.36 22.10
C GLU A 35 -7.93 4.81 20.69
N LEU A 36 -8.33 3.57 20.42
CA LEU A 36 -8.19 2.93 19.11
C LEU A 36 -8.95 3.70 18.01
N GLU A 37 -10.19 4.10 18.27
CA GLU A 37 -11.04 4.79 17.29
C GLU A 37 -10.71 6.29 17.13
N SER A 38 -10.35 6.97 18.24
CA SER A 38 -10.09 8.42 18.23
C SER A 38 -8.63 8.79 17.94
N GLY A 39 -7.70 7.85 18.13
CA GLY A 39 -6.25 8.10 18.12
C GLY A 39 -5.79 9.02 19.26
N ILE A 40 -6.60 9.24 20.30
CA ILE A 40 -6.25 10.03 21.49
C ILE A 40 -5.74 9.08 22.56
N PRO A 41 -4.48 9.20 23.02
CA PRO A 41 -3.93 8.33 24.06
C PRO A 41 -4.81 8.33 25.32
N ALA A 42 -5.04 7.16 25.94
CA ALA A 42 -5.90 7.08 27.13
C ALA A 42 -5.46 8.04 28.25
N ALA A 43 -4.16 8.28 28.38
CA ALA A 43 -3.55 9.20 29.35
C ALA A 43 -3.90 10.69 29.11
N GLU A 44 -4.31 11.05 27.90
CA GLU A 44 -4.75 12.40 27.52
C GLU A 44 -6.26 12.48 27.32
N SER A 45 -7.01 11.43 27.68
CA SER A 45 -8.44 11.34 27.43
C SER A 45 -9.28 11.42 28.71
N GLN A 46 -10.33 12.24 28.68
CA GLN A 46 -11.35 12.31 29.72
C GLN A 46 -12.71 11.99 29.11
N ILE A 47 -13.38 10.95 29.62
CA ILE A 47 -14.74 10.58 29.20
C ILE A 47 -15.73 11.23 30.15
N VAL A 48 -16.73 11.92 29.60
CA VAL A 48 -17.77 12.65 30.33
C VAL A 48 -19.14 12.16 29.87
N TYR A 49 -20.02 11.86 30.82
CA TYR A 49 -21.41 11.51 30.57
C TYR A 49 -22.32 12.28 31.53
N ALA A 50 -23.37 12.91 31.00
CA ALA A 50 -24.28 13.77 31.78
C ALA A 50 -23.55 14.81 32.65
N GLU A 51 -22.55 15.50 32.08
CA GLU A 51 -21.69 16.50 32.75
C GLU A 51 -20.78 15.94 33.87
N VAL A 52 -20.77 14.62 34.08
CA VAL A 52 -19.93 13.97 35.09
C VAL A 52 -18.77 13.23 34.42
N PRO A 53 -17.50 13.53 34.79
CA PRO A 53 -16.36 12.76 34.31
C PRO A 53 -16.35 11.35 34.90
N LEU A 54 -16.16 10.34 34.06
CA LEU A 54 -16.06 8.94 34.46
C LEU A 54 -14.61 8.64 34.89
N THR A 55 -14.39 8.34 36.17
CA THR A 55 -13.04 8.28 36.77
C THR A 55 -12.65 6.91 37.34
N ASP A 56 -13.60 6.13 37.84
CA ASP A 56 -13.34 4.77 38.34
C ASP A 56 -13.31 3.77 37.17
N ASN A 57 -12.12 3.24 36.92
CA ASN A 57 -11.79 2.38 35.78
C ASN A 57 -12.39 0.97 35.88
N HIS A 58 -12.64 0.47 37.09
CA HIS A 58 -13.19 -0.88 37.32
C HIS A 58 -14.71 -0.90 37.40
N ARG A 59 -15.33 0.28 37.31
CA ARG A 59 -16.76 0.43 37.38
C ARG A 59 -17.37 0.22 35.99
N SER A 60 -18.47 -0.53 35.91
CA SER A 60 -19.14 -0.81 34.64
C SER A 60 -19.88 0.40 34.08
N LEU A 61 -20.01 0.48 32.75
CA LEU A 61 -20.72 1.57 32.07
C LEU A 61 -22.19 1.68 32.50
N ALA A 62 -22.91 0.56 32.64
CA ALA A 62 -24.30 0.59 33.12
C ALA A 62 -24.43 1.16 34.53
N SER A 63 -23.44 0.93 35.40
CA SER A 63 -23.47 1.47 36.77
C SER A 63 -23.23 2.98 36.83
N TYR A 64 -22.62 3.57 35.80
CA TYR A 64 -22.57 5.02 35.58
C TYR A 64 -23.88 5.58 35.00
N GLY A 65 -24.85 4.72 34.70
CA GLY A 65 -26.16 5.10 34.18
C GLY A 65 -26.22 5.21 32.65
N LEU A 66 -25.21 4.70 31.93
CA LEU A 66 -25.23 4.63 30.47
C LEU A 66 -26.20 3.53 30.01
N LYS A 67 -26.95 3.84 28.95
CA LYS A 67 -27.96 2.99 28.31
C LYS A 67 -27.72 2.94 26.82
N ASP A 68 -28.44 2.04 26.17
CA ASP A 68 -28.45 1.91 24.72
C ASP A 68 -28.93 3.21 24.05
N GLY A 69 -28.12 3.73 23.12
CA GLY A 69 -28.38 4.97 22.39
C GLY A 69 -27.82 6.24 23.05
N ASP A 70 -27.17 6.13 24.22
CA ASP A 70 -26.63 7.30 24.91
C ASP A 70 -25.38 7.87 24.22
N VAL A 71 -25.17 9.17 24.41
CA VAL A 71 -24.03 9.92 23.89
C VAL A 71 -23.06 10.24 25.02
N VAL A 72 -21.78 9.95 24.82
CA VAL A 72 -20.69 10.28 25.74
C VAL A 72 -19.71 11.23 25.07
N ILE A 73 -19.08 12.09 25.84
CA ILE A 73 -18.10 13.07 25.35
C ILE A 73 -16.69 12.58 25.69
N LEU A 74 -15.83 12.45 24.70
CA LEU A 74 -14.40 12.16 24.86
C LEU A 74 -13.62 13.47 24.66
N GLN A 75 -13.02 14.01 25.71
CA GLN A 75 -12.25 15.25 25.65
C GLN A 75 -10.75 14.97 25.76
N GLN A 76 -9.95 15.57 24.87
CA GLN A 76 -8.49 15.54 25.00
C GLN A 76 -8.01 16.61 25.99
N VAL A 77 -7.46 16.18 27.14
CA VAL A 77 -6.97 17.06 28.23
C VAL A 77 -5.43 17.10 28.26
N GLU A 78 -4.85 18.20 28.73
CA GLU A 78 -3.39 18.36 28.89
C GLU A 78 -2.95 17.83 30.26
N ASN A 79 -2.04 16.85 30.26
CA ASN A 79 -1.49 16.31 31.49
C ASN A 79 -0.32 17.19 31.96
N ALA A 80 -0.64 18.27 32.68
CA ALA A 80 0.35 19.24 33.18
C ALA A 80 1.14 18.77 34.42
N GLU A 81 0.87 17.59 34.98
CA GLU A 81 1.57 17.08 36.16
C GLU A 81 1.99 15.61 36.01
N ARG A 82 3.21 15.41 35.51
CA ARG A 82 4.14 14.31 35.89
C ARG A 82 5.49 14.48 35.17
N ARG A 83 6.15 15.61 35.43
CA ARG A 83 7.61 15.75 35.28
C ARG A 83 8.22 16.05 36.65
N SER A 84 8.54 15.00 37.42
CA SER A 84 9.74 14.95 38.27
C SER A 84 9.84 13.63 39.08
N ALA A 85 10.91 12.89 38.79
CA ALA A 85 11.74 12.08 39.69
C ALA A 85 11.15 10.87 40.47
N ALA A 86 11.51 9.66 40.03
CA ALA A 86 12.03 8.55 40.86
C ALA A 86 12.64 7.49 39.91
N GLN A 87 13.96 7.49 39.73
CA GLN A 87 14.89 6.51 40.33
C GLN A 87 14.65 5.05 39.91
N PHE A 88 15.60 4.53 39.12
CA PHE A 88 15.84 3.10 38.96
C PHE A 88 16.03 2.42 40.34
N PRO A 89 15.49 1.20 40.49
CA PRO A 89 16.25 0.13 41.11
C PRO A 89 16.41 -1.06 40.16
N ALA A 90 17.58 -1.67 40.24
CA ALA A 90 17.92 -2.91 39.58
C ALA A 90 17.00 -4.07 40.05
N GLY A 91 16.66 -4.97 39.13
CA GLY A 91 16.20 -6.33 39.47
C GLY A 91 14.99 -6.83 38.67
N GLY A 92 15.24 -7.79 37.78
CA GLY A 92 14.33 -8.90 37.45
C GLY A 92 13.07 -8.61 36.63
N LEU A 93 13.12 -8.91 35.33
CA LEU A 93 11.92 -9.15 34.53
C LEU A 93 11.31 -10.52 34.90
N PRO A 94 10.00 -10.63 35.18
CA PRO A 94 9.34 -11.93 35.17
C PRO A 94 9.09 -12.36 33.72
N ARG A 95 9.57 -13.55 33.36
CA ARG A 95 9.27 -14.25 32.11
C ARG A 95 7.79 -14.66 32.14
N ILE A 96 7.02 -14.28 31.11
CA ILE A 96 5.70 -14.84 30.85
C ILE A 96 5.85 -15.93 29.78
N ASP A 97 5.31 -17.11 30.10
CA ASP A 97 5.39 -18.38 29.38
C ASP A 97 4.08 -18.61 28.60
N PHE A 98 4.18 -18.87 27.29
CA PHE A 98 3.04 -19.06 26.38
C PHE A 98 2.73 -20.53 26.06
N SER A 99 3.20 -21.49 26.87
CA SER A 99 2.97 -22.92 26.63
C SER A 99 1.58 -23.46 27.02
N SER A 100 0.57 -22.61 27.30
CA SER A 100 -0.72 -23.07 27.84
C SER A 100 -2.01 -22.51 27.22
N ILE A 101 -1.97 -21.88 26.03
CA ILE A 101 -3.22 -21.51 25.33
C ILE A 101 -3.71 -22.70 24.50
N THR A 102 -4.67 -23.43 25.06
CA THR A 102 -5.50 -24.42 24.38
C THR A 102 -6.68 -23.73 23.69
N VAL A 103 -6.80 -23.94 22.37
CA VAL A 103 -7.93 -23.44 21.55
C VAL A 103 -9.01 -24.54 21.43
N PRO A 104 -10.29 -24.29 21.77
CA PRO A 104 -11.34 -25.29 21.61
C PRO A 104 -12.02 -25.25 20.23
N GLY A 105 -11.91 -26.37 19.51
CA GLY A 105 -13.05 -27.10 18.91
C GLY A 105 -13.75 -26.55 17.67
N THR A 106 -13.50 -27.21 16.53
CA THR A 106 -14.58 -27.71 15.65
C THR A 106 -14.22 -29.11 15.14
N SER A 107 -15.09 -30.08 15.41
CA SER A 107 -14.95 -31.49 15.04
C SER A 107 -15.91 -31.86 13.92
N ALA A 108 -15.45 -32.57 12.89
CA ALA A 108 -16.22 -33.62 12.22
C ALA A 108 -15.32 -34.59 11.43
N GLN A 109 -15.18 -35.81 11.98
CA GLN A 109 -15.16 -37.17 11.38
C GLN A 109 -14.66 -37.39 9.93
N ALA A 110 -14.00 -38.48 9.55
CA ALA A 110 -13.40 -39.65 10.20
C ALA A 110 -12.70 -40.50 9.11
N ALA A 111 -11.69 -41.26 9.54
CA ALA A 111 -11.15 -42.50 8.96
C ALA A 111 -10.32 -42.46 7.65
N GLN A 112 -9.02 -42.79 7.75
CA GLN A 112 -8.47 -44.11 7.36
C GLN A 112 -6.93 -44.22 7.50
N LEU A 113 -6.49 -45.25 8.25
CA LEU A 113 -5.28 -46.08 8.16
C LEU A 113 -3.86 -45.49 8.41
N PRO A 114 -3.01 -46.20 9.20
CA PRO A 114 -1.64 -45.78 9.52
C PRO A 114 -0.64 -46.22 8.43
N ARG A 115 0.19 -45.30 7.95
CA ARG A 115 1.40 -45.61 7.16
C ARG A 115 2.66 -45.26 7.96
N PRO A 116 3.76 -46.02 7.80
CA PRO A 116 4.93 -45.96 8.67
C PRO A 116 5.77 -44.72 8.40
N GLN A 117 6.37 -44.17 9.45
CA GLN A 117 7.43 -43.18 9.39
C GLN A 117 8.64 -43.73 8.60
N PRO A 118 9.20 -42.99 7.63
CA PRO A 118 10.58 -43.21 7.23
C PRO A 118 11.51 -42.58 8.27
N ALA A 119 12.54 -43.33 8.65
CA ALA A 119 13.67 -42.88 9.43
C ALA A 119 14.33 -41.62 8.83
N PRO A 120 15.05 -40.81 9.63
CA PRO A 120 15.76 -39.64 9.12
C PRO A 120 16.85 -40.11 8.16
N GLN A 121 16.71 -39.76 6.88
CA GLN A 121 17.79 -39.94 5.91
C GLN A 121 18.94 -38.99 6.28
N PRO A 122 20.20 -39.45 6.20
CA PRO A 122 21.35 -38.58 6.40
C PRO A 122 21.36 -37.50 5.31
N ARG A 123 21.57 -36.25 5.72
CA ARG A 123 21.77 -35.10 4.83
C ARG A 123 22.80 -35.47 3.75
N PRO A 124 22.59 -35.13 2.47
CA PRO A 124 23.66 -35.26 1.49
C PRO A 124 24.80 -34.34 1.93
N SER A 125 25.97 -34.93 2.15
CA SER A 125 27.22 -34.19 2.30
C SER A 125 27.37 -33.26 1.10
N PRO A 126 27.89 -32.03 1.28
CA PRO A 126 28.25 -31.20 0.15
C PRO A 126 29.22 -31.99 -0.75
N PRO A 127 29.14 -31.85 -2.09
CA PRO A 127 30.09 -32.50 -2.97
C PRO A 127 31.50 -32.09 -2.56
N GLU A 128 32.30 -33.08 -2.18
CA GLU A 128 33.70 -32.94 -1.83
C GLU A 128 34.41 -32.35 -3.06
N VAL A 129 34.81 -31.08 -2.96
CA VAL A 129 35.63 -30.45 -4.00
C VAL A 129 36.96 -31.22 -3.99
N PRO A 130 37.36 -31.87 -5.10
CA PRO A 130 38.62 -32.59 -5.12
C PRO A 130 39.75 -31.60 -4.79
N PRO A 131 40.73 -31.98 -3.94
CA PRO A 131 41.83 -31.10 -3.61
C PRO A 131 42.52 -30.66 -4.91
N ALA A 132 42.71 -29.35 -5.05
CA ALA A 132 43.40 -28.79 -6.21
C ALA A 132 44.77 -29.48 -6.36
N PRO A 133 45.10 -30.02 -7.55
CA PRO A 133 46.39 -30.68 -7.74
C PRO A 133 47.52 -29.66 -7.54
N GLN A 134 48.49 -30.03 -6.70
CA GLN A 134 49.63 -29.22 -6.23
C GLN A 134 50.68 -28.93 -7.34
N GLY A 135 50.24 -28.44 -8.51
CA GLY A 135 51.11 -28.14 -9.65
C GLY A 135 50.78 -26.86 -10.41
N LEU A 136 49.83 -26.04 -9.93
CA LEU A 136 49.33 -24.83 -10.61
C LEU A 136 50.06 -23.54 -10.22
N ASP A 137 51.11 -23.61 -9.40
CA ASP A 137 51.82 -22.43 -8.89
C ASP A 137 52.75 -21.77 -9.92
N ASN A 138 52.98 -22.43 -11.06
CA ASN A 138 53.82 -21.90 -12.13
C ASN A 138 52.98 -21.52 -13.37
N PRO A 139 52.72 -20.22 -13.61
CA PRO A 139 51.88 -19.76 -14.71
C PRO A 139 52.45 -20.10 -16.09
N ALA A 140 53.77 -20.30 -16.20
CA ALA A 140 54.42 -20.70 -17.45
C ALA A 140 54.10 -22.15 -17.85
N LEU A 141 54.11 -23.07 -16.89
CA LEU A 141 53.75 -24.48 -17.11
C LEU A 141 52.26 -24.63 -17.41
N LEU A 142 51.42 -23.87 -16.72
CA LEU A 142 49.97 -23.88 -16.89
C LEU A 142 49.55 -23.35 -18.26
N ARG A 143 50.24 -22.31 -18.74
CA ARG A 143 50.09 -21.81 -20.11
C ARG A 143 50.47 -22.88 -21.15
N ASP A 144 51.61 -23.54 -20.98
CA ASP A 144 52.08 -24.55 -21.93
C ASP A 144 51.16 -25.78 -21.98
N MET A 145 50.64 -26.18 -20.82
CA MET A 145 49.63 -27.24 -20.69
C MET A 145 48.31 -26.90 -21.40
N LEU A 146 47.79 -25.67 -21.23
CA LEU A 146 46.55 -25.23 -21.89
C LEU A 146 46.72 -25.05 -23.40
N LEU A 147 47.91 -24.69 -23.87
CA LEU A 147 48.21 -24.57 -25.30
C LEU A 147 48.44 -25.94 -25.95
N SER A 148 48.93 -26.92 -25.20
CA SER A 148 49.15 -28.29 -25.68
C SER A 148 47.89 -29.15 -25.71
N ASN A 149 46.81 -28.74 -25.02
CA ASN A 149 45.50 -29.41 -25.07
C ASN A 149 44.41 -28.56 -25.78
N PRO A 150 44.10 -28.83 -27.06
CA PRO A 150 43.11 -28.08 -27.83
C PRO A 150 41.69 -28.12 -27.24
N HIS A 151 41.34 -29.19 -26.53
CA HIS A 151 40.01 -29.35 -25.93
C HIS A 151 39.84 -28.44 -24.71
N GLU A 152 40.86 -28.36 -23.85
CA GLU A 152 40.87 -27.46 -22.70
C GLU A 152 40.88 -25.99 -23.12
N LEU A 153 41.60 -25.65 -24.18
CA LEU A 153 41.60 -24.32 -24.75
C LEU A 153 40.20 -23.91 -25.27
N SER A 154 39.47 -24.85 -25.88
CA SER A 154 38.10 -24.61 -26.35
C SER A 154 37.15 -24.33 -25.17
N LEU A 155 37.24 -25.14 -24.12
CA LEU A 155 36.43 -24.99 -22.91
C LEU A 155 36.77 -23.67 -22.17
N LEU A 156 38.04 -23.28 -22.16
CA LEU A 156 38.49 -22.03 -21.56
C LEU A 156 37.96 -20.81 -22.34
N LYS A 157 37.96 -20.86 -23.68
CA LYS A 157 37.36 -19.80 -24.52
C LYS A 157 35.87 -19.62 -24.26
N GLU A 158 35.16 -20.71 -24.05
CA GLU A 158 33.71 -20.68 -23.81
C GLU A 158 33.38 -20.20 -22.40
N ARG A 159 34.10 -20.68 -21.38
CA ARG A 159 33.77 -20.41 -19.97
C ARG A 159 34.48 -19.20 -19.38
N ASN A 160 35.58 -18.75 -20.00
CA ASN A 160 36.41 -17.66 -19.50
C ASN A 160 37.17 -16.94 -20.63
N PRO A 161 36.48 -16.17 -21.49
CA PRO A 161 37.07 -15.47 -22.62
C PRO A 161 38.28 -14.58 -22.27
N PRO A 162 38.27 -13.78 -21.18
CA PRO A 162 39.39 -12.91 -20.83
C PRO A 162 40.70 -13.65 -20.56
N LEU A 163 40.63 -14.80 -19.88
CA LEU A 163 41.80 -15.62 -19.60
C LEU A 163 42.30 -16.36 -20.86
N ALA A 164 41.37 -16.77 -21.73
CA ALA A 164 41.70 -17.38 -23.02
C ALA A 164 42.37 -16.39 -23.97
N GLU A 165 41.92 -15.14 -24.02
CA GLU A 165 42.54 -14.07 -24.82
C GLU A 165 43.94 -13.73 -24.30
N ALA A 166 44.10 -13.65 -22.98
CA ALA A 166 45.41 -13.43 -22.37
C ALA A 166 46.39 -14.58 -22.71
N LEU A 167 45.92 -15.83 -22.71
CA LEU A 167 46.69 -17.00 -23.09
C LEU A 167 47.11 -16.99 -24.58
N LEU A 168 46.19 -16.64 -25.47
CA LEU A 168 46.40 -16.61 -26.93
C LEU A 168 47.22 -15.41 -27.40
N SER A 169 47.24 -14.33 -26.62
CA SER A 169 48.03 -13.13 -26.92
C SER A 169 49.54 -13.36 -26.93
N GLY A 170 49.99 -14.51 -26.40
CA GLY A 170 51.41 -14.86 -26.37
C GLY A 170 52.21 -14.20 -25.25
N ASP A 171 51.60 -13.25 -24.53
CA ASP A 171 52.21 -12.48 -23.44
C ASP A 171 52.06 -13.21 -22.10
N LEU A 172 53.19 -13.66 -21.55
CA LEU A 172 53.23 -14.40 -20.29
C LEU A 172 52.88 -13.53 -19.08
N GLU A 173 53.27 -12.26 -19.09
CA GLU A 173 52.96 -11.35 -17.98
C GLU A 173 51.48 -11.02 -17.94
N LYS A 174 50.89 -10.77 -19.10
CA LYS A 174 49.44 -10.54 -19.22
C LYS A 174 48.62 -11.76 -18.80
N PHE A 175 49.01 -12.96 -19.22
CA PHE A 175 48.37 -14.20 -18.79
C PHE A 175 48.46 -14.40 -17.28
N THR A 176 49.64 -14.21 -16.69
CA THR A 176 49.87 -14.36 -15.25
C THR A 176 49.02 -13.39 -14.43
N ARG A 177 48.93 -12.13 -14.86
CA ARG A 177 48.12 -11.12 -14.18
C ARG A 177 46.64 -11.48 -14.16
N VAL A 178 46.07 -11.84 -15.32
CA VAL A 178 44.65 -12.20 -15.44
C VAL A 178 44.34 -13.49 -14.67
N LEU A 179 45.26 -14.46 -14.67
CA LEU A 179 45.12 -15.69 -13.89
C LEU A 179 45.08 -15.42 -12.39
N LEU A 180 45.98 -14.56 -11.89
CA LEU A 180 46.07 -14.23 -10.47
C LEU A 180 44.84 -13.44 -10.00
N GLU A 181 44.38 -12.48 -10.79
CA GLU A 181 43.17 -11.69 -10.54
C GLU A 181 41.92 -12.59 -10.49
N GLN A 182 41.79 -13.53 -11.43
CA GLN A 182 40.69 -14.51 -11.44
C GLN A 182 40.73 -15.47 -10.25
N GLN A 183 41.90 -15.92 -9.82
CA GLN A 183 42.04 -16.75 -8.63
C GLN A 183 41.66 -15.98 -7.37
N GLN A 184 42.09 -14.71 -7.25
CA GLN A 184 41.73 -13.85 -6.12
C GLN A 184 40.22 -13.54 -6.08
N ASP A 185 39.60 -13.24 -7.22
CA ASP A 185 38.16 -12.99 -7.27
C ASP A 185 37.33 -14.24 -6.94
N ARG A 186 37.77 -15.43 -7.40
CA ARG A 186 37.14 -16.70 -7.00
C ARG A 186 37.30 -16.97 -5.51
N ALA A 187 38.52 -16.81 -4.98
CA ALA A 187 38.79 -16.96 -3.57
C ALA A 187 37.96 -15.98 -2.73
N ARG A 188 37.81 -14.72 -3.16
CA ARG A 188 36.98 -13.72 -2.48
C ARG A 188 35.51 -14.14 -2.44
N ARG A 189 34.92 -14.52 -3.58
CA ARG A 189 33.52 -14.99 -3.66
C ARG A 189 33.29 -16.25 -2.85
N GLU A 190 34.23 -17.18 -2.89
CA GLU A 190 34.15 -18.42 -2.11
C GLU A 190 34.24 -18.14 -0.61
N GLN A 191 35.12 -17.22 -0.20
CA GLN A 191 35.28 -16.81 1.20
C GLN A 191 34.08 -16.01 1.72
N GLU A 192 33.43 -15.18 0.89
CA GLU A 192 32.14 -14.55 1.20
C GLU A 192 31.03 -15.59 1.36
N ARG A 193 30.96 -16.58 0.46
CA ARG A 193 29.96 -17.67 0.52
C ARG A 193 30.15 -18.54 1.77
N ILE A 194 31.41 -18.84 2.11
CA ILE A 194 31.76 -19.58 3.33
C ILE A 194 31.43 -18.74 4.56
N ARG A 195 31.69 -17.43 4.59
CA ARG A 195 31.28 -16.56 5.71
C ARG A 195 29.76 -16.54 5.90
N LEU A 196 28.98 -16.50 4.82
CA LEU A 196 27.52 -16.60 4.87
C LEU A 196 27.02 -17.97 5.39
N PHE A 197 27.68 -19.07 5.00
CA PHE A 197 27.33 -20.43 5.43
C PHE A 197 27.91 -20.82 6.80
N SER A 198 29.00 -20.17 7.24
CA SER A 198 29.67 -20.38 8.52
C SER A 198 29.30 -19.33 9.56
N ALA A 199 28.41 -18.40 9.23
CA ALA A 199 27.86 -17.47 10.20
C ALA A 199 27.18 -18.28 11.32
N ASP A 200 27.49 -17.92 12.55
CA ASP A 200 26.92 -18.48 13.76
C ASP A 200 25.38 -18.43 13.65
N PRO A 201 24.63 -19.50 14.00
CA PRO A 201 23.16 -19.48 14.05
C PRO A 201 22.56 -18.32 14.86
N PHE A 202 23.36 -17.64 15.70
CA PHE A 202 22.98 -16.47 16.50
C PHE A 202 23.53 -15.13 15.97
N ASP A 203 24.07 -15.09 14.76
CA ASP A 203 24.51 -13.85 14.12
C ASP A 203 23.28 -13.04 13.66
N LEU A 204 23.07 -11.90 14.32
CA LEU A 204 21.89 -11.04 14.13
C LEU A 204 21.79 -10.50 12.70
N GLU A 205 22.93 -10.26 12.04
CA GLU A 205 22.97 -9.72 10.68
C GLU A 205 22.60 -10.79 9.63
N ALA A 206 23.03 -12.04 9.86
CA ALA A 206 22.62 -13.18 9.02
C ALA A 206 21.13 -13.51 9.20
N GLN A 207 20.62 -13.47 10.44
CA GLN A 207 19.19 -13.66 10.71
C GLN A 207 18.32 -12.58 10.07
N ALA A 208 18.73 -11.30 10.14
CA ALA A 208 18.00 -10.20 9.50
C ALA A 208 17.94 -10.35 7.98
N LYS A 209 19.03 -10.83 7.35
CA LYS A 209 19.06 -11.08 5.91
C LYS A 209 18.15 -12.24 5.50
N ILE A 210 18.14 -13.32 6.29
CA ILE A 210 17.23 -14.46 6.09
C ILE A 210 15.77 -14.02 6.26
N GLU A 211 15.48 -13.18 7.25
CA GLU A 211 14.13 -12.62 7.47
C GLU A 211 13.65 -11.78 6.29
N GLU A 212 14.51 -10.90 5.76
CA GLU A 212 14.17 -10.09 4.59
C GLU A 212 13.97 -10.95 3.33
N ASP A 213 14.80 -11.96 3.11
CA ASP A 213 14.64 -12.89 1.98
C ASP A 213 13.31 -13.66 2.07
N ILE A 214 12.93 -14.13 3.27
CA ILE A 214 11.62 -14.77 3.50
C ILE A 214 10.48 -13.79 3.28
N ARG A 215 10.64 -12.53 3.73
CA ARG A 215 9.64 -11.48 3.54
C ARG A 215 9.40 -11.23 2.04
N GLN A 216 10.47 -11.09 1.26
CA GLN A 216 10.38 -10.89 -0.19
C GLN A 216 9.71 -12.09 -0.87
N GLN A 217 10.07 -13.33 -0.50
CA GLN A 217 9.43 -14.53 -1.02
C GLN A 217 7.92 -14.55 -0.73
N ASN A 218 7.52 -14.23 0.51
CA ASN A 218 6.09 -14.18 0.86
C ASN A 218 5.34 -13.09 0.06
N ILE A 219 5.97 -11.94 -0.20
CA ILE A 219 5.40 -10.88 -1.01
C ILE A 219 5.22 -11.36 -2.46
N GLU A 220 6.25 -12.01 -3.02
CA GLU A 220 6.26 -12.49 -4.40
C GLU A 220 5.27 -13.65 -4.62
N GLU A 221 5.18 -14.58 -3.67
CA GLU A 221 4.17 -15.65 -3.67
C GLU A 221 2.76 -15.06 -3.58
N ASN A 222 2.51 -14.12 -2.67
CA ASN A 222 1.21 -13.46 -2.56
C ASN A 222 0.84 -12.70 -3.84
N MET A 223 1.82 -12.03 -4.47
CA MET A 223 1.61 -11.35 -5.75
C MET A 223 1.26 -12.34 -6.86
N THR A 224 1.95 -13.47 -6.92
CA THR A 224 1.69 -14.54 -7.89
C THR A 224 0.28 -15.12 -7.71
N ILE A 225 -0.11 -15.43 -6.48
CA ILE A 225 -1.46 -15.90 -6.13
C ILE A 225 -2.50 -14.86 -6.56
N ALA A 226 -2.26 -13.59 -6.27
CA ALA A 226 -3.18 -12.52 -6.65
C ALA A 226 -3.32 -12.41 -8.18
N MET A 227 -2.22 -12.58 -8.94
CA MET A 227 -2.26 -12.56 -10.41
C MET A 227 -3.06 -13.73 -10.99
N GLU A 228 -3.01 -14.91 -10.36
CA GLU A 228 -3.74 -16.09 -10.80
C GLU A 228 -5.23 -16.04 -10.40
N GLU A 229 -5.53 -15.70 -9.14
CA GLU A 229 -6.88 -15.78 -8.57
C GLU A 229 -7.70 -14.50 -8.79
N ALA A 230 -7.06 -13.34 -8.87
CA ALA A 230 -7.73 -12.04 -9.00
C ALA A 230 -7.01 -11.11 -9.98
N PRO A 231 -6.88 -11.48 -11.27
CA PRO A 231 -6.22 -10.66 -12.28
C PRO A 231 -6.87 -9.27 -12.43
N GLU A 232 -8.16 -9.15 -12.12
CA GLU A 232 -8.93 -7.90 -12.07
C GLU A 232 -8.33 -6.88 -11.07
N SER A 233 -7.66 -7.35 -10.00
CA SER A 233 -6.99 -6.48 -9.01
C SER A 233 -5.78 -5.75 -9.58
N PHE A 234 -5.24 -6.24 -10.69
CA PHE A 234 -4.13 -5.63 -11.44
C PHE A 234 -4.61 -4.82 -12.64
N GLY A 235 -5.90 -4.94 -12.99
CA GLY A 235 -6.53 -4.16 -14.05
C GLY A 235 -6.88 -2.75 -13.56
N GLN A 236 -6.72 -1.77 -14.44
CA GLN A 236 -7.19 -0.41 -14.17
C GLN A 236 -8.71 -0.37 -14.31
N VAL A 237 -9.41 0.00 -13.23
CA VAL A 237 -10.88 0.12 -13.28
C VAL A 237 -11.26 1.42 -13.97
N VAL A 238 -11.96 1.30 -15.10
CA VAL A 238 -12.48 2.42 -15.87
C VAL A 238 -13.53 3.17 -15.05
N MET A 239 -13.34 4.47 -14.89
CA MET A 239 -14.26 5.34 -14.15
C MET A 239 -15.59 5.52 -14.88
N LEU A 240 -16.67 5.69 -14.11
CA LEU A 240 -18.03 5.78 -14.64
C LEU A 240 -18.31 7.17 -15.22
N TYR A 241 -18.44 7.25 -16.55
CA TYR A 241 -18.85 8.47 -17.25
C TYR A 241 -20.09 8.20 -18.11
N ILE A 242 -20.92 9.22 -18.28
CA ILE A 242 -22.06 9.19 -19.21
C ILE A 242 -22.03 10.40 -20.14
N ASN A 243 -22.61 10.25 -21.32
CA ASN A 243 -22.90 11.38 -22.19
C ASN A 243 -24.19 12.07 -21.73
N CYS A 244 -24.15 13.40 -21.63
CA CYS A 244 -25.33 14.22 -21.43
C CYS A 244 -25.21 15.51 -22.25
N LYS A 245 -26.27 16.31 -22.27
CA LYS A 245 -26.25 17.64 -22.85
C LYS A 245 -26.79 18.66 -21.87
N VAL A 246 -26.15 19.83 -21.83
CA VAL A 246 -26.61 20.97 -21.04
C VAL A 246 -26.81 22.13 -22.00
N ASN A 247 -28.05 22.65 -22.05
CA ASN A 247 -28.43 23.69 -23.01
C ASN A 247 -28.07 23.32 -24.47
N GLY A 248 -28.17 22.03 -24.84
CA GLY A 248 -27.85 21.50 -26.16
C GLY A 248 -26.37 21.17 -26.42
N HIS A 249 -25.46 21.57 -25.53
CA HIS A 249 -24.02 21.30 -25.67
C HIS A 249 -23.64 19.96 -25.03
N PRO A 250 -22.83 19.11 -25.70
CA PRO A 250 -22.41 17.82 -25.16
C PRO A 250 -21.48 17.98 -23.96
N VAL A 251 -21.70 17.16 -22.94
CA VAL A 251 -20.93 17.12 -21.69
C VAL A 251 -20.74 15.67 -21.29
N LYS A 252 -19.53 15.33 -20.83
CA LYS A 252 -19.24 14.03 -20.22
C LYS A 252 -19.31 14.21 -18.71
N ALA A 253 -20.29 13.59 -18.09
CA ALA A 253 -20.51 13.68 -16.66
C ALA A 253 -19.88 12.48 -15.94
N PHE A 254 -19.01 12.74 -14.97
CA PHE A 254 -18.47 11.75 -14.06
C PHE A 254 -19.54 11.36 -13.04
N VAL A 255 -19.83 10.06 -12.89
CA VAL A 255 -20.87 9.56 -11.98
C VAL A 255 -20.23 9.12 -10.67
N ASP A 256 -20.52 9.85 -9.59
CA ASP A 256 -19.87 9.64 -8.29
C ASP A 256 -20.90 9.64 -7.15
N SER A 257 -21.20 8.46 -6.63
CA SER A 257 -22.08 8.30 -5.46
C SER A 257 -21.42 8.72 -4.13
N GLY A 258 -20.09 8.84 -4.09
CA GLY A 258 -19.34 9.31 -2.94
C GLY A 258 -19.36 10.83 -2.78
N ALA A 259 -19.63 11.56 -3.87
CA ALA A 259 -19.80 13.01 -3.82
C ALA A 259 -21.20 13.39 -3.33
N GLN A 260 -21.27 14.22 -2.28
CA GLN A 260 -22.55 14.70 -1.76
C GLN A 260 -23.29 15.63 -2.73
N MET A 261 -22.55 16.44 -3.49
CA MET A 261 -23.12 17.48 -4.37
C MET A 261 -22.72 17.28 -5.82
N THR A 262 -23.65 17.57 -6.73
CA THR A 262 -23.38 17.70 -8.16
C THR A 262 -22.68 19.02 -8.43
N ILE A 263 -21.63 18.97 -9.24
CA ILE A 263 -20.73 20.10 -9.51
C ILE A 263 -20.48 20.21 -11.02
N MET A 264 -20.30 21.43 -11.50
CA MET A 264 -19.87 21.72 -12.87
C MET A 264 -18.71 22.72 -12.86
N SER A 265 -17.75 22.55 -13.77
CA SER A 265 -16.65 23.50 -13.92
C SER A 265 -17.12 24.81 -14.54
N GLN A 266 -16.45 25.92 -14.22
CA GLN A 266 -16.74 27.23 -14.81
C GLN A 266 -16.58 27.19 -16.34
N ALA A 267 -15.52 26.55 -16.84
CA ALA A 267 -15.28 26.39 -18.27
C ALA A 267 -16.44 25.65 -18.98
N CYS A 268 -16.99 24.60 -18.35
CA CYS A 268 -18.16 23.89 -18.86
C CYS A 268 -19.41 24.78 -18.85
N ALA A 269 -19.65 25.53 -17.76
CA ALA A 269 -20.79 26.45 -17.65
C ALA A 269 -20.75 27.59 -18.70
N GLU A 270 -19.57 28.11 -19.01
CA GLU A 270 -19.33 29.09 -20.07
C GLU A 270 -19.60 28.49 -21.45
N ARG A 271 -19.05 27.31 -21.73
CA ARG A 271 -19.24 26.56 -22.98
C ARG A 271 -20.70 26.16 -23.23
N CYS A 272 -21.43 25.83 -22.17
CA CYS A 272 -22.86 25.52 -22.25
C CYS A 272 -23.75 26.79 -22.25
N HIS A 273 -23.15 27.98 -22.16
CA HIS A 273 -23.85 29.27 -22.12
C HIS A 273 -24.87 29.40 -20.98
N ILE A 274 -24.58 28.82 -19.81
CA ILE A 274 -25.46 28.87 -18.63
C ILE A 274 -24.94 29.79 -17.52
N MET A 275 -23.85 30.54 -17.74
CA MET A 275 -23.31 31.49 -16.77
C MET A 275 -24.33 32.52 -16.25
N ARG A 276 -25.35 32.84 -17.07
CA ARG A 276 -26.48 33.71 -16.68
C ARG A 276 -27.36 33.14 -15.56
N LEU A 277 -27.30 31.83 -15.31
CA LEU A 277 -28.09 31.13 -14.29
C LEU A 277 -27.34 30.98 -12.96
N VAL A 278 -26.06 31.36 -12.93
CA VAL A 278 -25.19 31.17 -11.76
C VAL A 278 -25.45 32.24 -10.72
N ASP A 279 -26.04 31.83 -9.60
CA ASP A 279 -26.27 32.69 -8.45
C ASP A 279 -24.98 32.82 -7.62
N ARG A 280 -24.31 33.97 -7.76
CA ARG A 280 -23.05 34.28 -7.06
C ARG A 280 -23.23 34.55 -5.56
N ARG A 281 -24.47 34.67 -5.05
CA ARG A 281 -24.70 34.77 -3.59
C ARG A 281 -24.31 33.48 -2.86
N TRP A 282 -24.22 32.38 -3.60
CA TRP A 282 -23.75 31.08 -3.14
C TRP A 282 -22.25 30.86 -3.43
N ALA A 283 -21.51 31.92 -3.77
CA ALA A 283 -20.06 31.85 -3.86
C ALA A 283 -19.45 31.59 -2.49
N GLY A 284 -18.34 30.85 -2.46
CA GLY A 284 -17.69 30.46 -1.21
C GLY A 284 -16.50 29.55 -1.46
N ILE A 285 -15.98 28.97 -0.38
CA ILE A 285 -14.89 28.00 -0.47
C ILE A 285 -15.46 26.66 -0.02
N ALA A 286 -15.48 25.67 -0.92
CA ALA A 286 -15.77 24.29 -0.58
C ALA A 286 -14.55 23.71 0.15
N LYS A 287 -14.75 23.29 1.41
CA LYS A 287 -13.77 22.48 2.13
C LYS A 287 -14.19 21.01 2.02
N GLY A 288 -13.42 20.23 1.27
CA GLY A 288 -13.59 18.78 1.07
C GLY A 288 -12.22 18.10 0.95
N VAL A 289 -12.04 17.20 -0.03
CA VAL A 289 -10.74 16.58 -0.42
C VAL A 289 -9.80 17.62 -1.09
N GLY A 290 -9.77 18.83 -0.56
CA GLY A 290 -9.14 20.02 -1.16
C GLY A 290 -9.91 21.30 -0.81
N THR A 291 -9.29 22.45 -1.10
CA THR A 291 -9.95 23.75 -1.06
C THR A 291 -10.26 24.17 -2.49
N GLN A 292 -11.54 24.30 -2.82
CA GLN A 292 -11.97 24.73 -4.15
C GLN A 292 -12.89 25.94 -4.06
N LYS A 293 -12.68 26.90 -4.95
CA LYS A 293 -13.47 28.14 -4.99
C LYS A 293 -14.78 27.90 -5.74
N ILE A 294 -15.89 28.00 -5.01
CA ILE A 294 -17.24 28.01 -5.56
C ILE A 294 -17.53 29.40 -6.11
N ILE A 295 -17.78 29.48 -7.42
CA ILE A 295 -18.17 30.71 -8.12
C ILE A 295 -19.63 31.07 -7.84
N GLY A 296 -20.49 30.06 -7.68
CA GLY A 296 -21.90 30.22 -7.36
C GLY A 296 -22.66 28.91 -7.55
N ARG A 297 -23.99 28.99 -7.55
CA ARG A 297 -24.87 27.82 -7.71
C ARG A 297 -25.89 28.04 -8.82
N VAL A 298 -26.12 27.01 -9.64
CA VAL A 298 -27.27 26.92 -10.55
C VAL A 298 -28.38 26.18 -9.81
N HIS A 299 -29.46 26.89 -9.51
CA HIS A 299 -30.58 26.32 -8.75
C HIS A 299 -31.41 25.33 -9.57
N LEU A 300 -31.51 25.57 -10.87
CA LEU A 300 -32.27 24.74 -11.79
C LEU A 300 -31.73 24.89 -13.22
N ALA A 301 -31.28 23.79 -13.80
CA ALA A 301 -30.98 23.66 -15.22
C ALA A 301 -31.40 22.28 -15.71
N GLN A 302 -31.82 22.19 -16.98
CA GLN A 302 -32.18 20.92 -17.60
C GLN A 302 -30.90 20.22 -18.09
N VAL A 303 -30.62 19.05 -17.54
CA VAL A 303 -29.58 18.15 -18.01
C VAL A 303 -30.25 17.08 -18.84
N GLN A 304 -29.94 17.07 -20.13
CA GLN A 304 -30.50 16.09 -21.06
C GLN A 304 -29.66 14.80 -21.02
N ILE A 305 -30.28 13.68 -20.69
CA ILE A 305 -29.68 12.35 -20.78
C ILE A 305 -30.55 11.55 -21.73
N GLU A 306 -29.96 11.10 -22.85
CA GLU A 306 -30.73 10.54 -23.97
C GLU A 306 -31.87 11.48 -24.41
N GLY A 307 -33.13 11.04 -24.27
CA GLY A 307 -34.32 11.83 -24.55
C GLY A 307 -34.89 12.60 -23.36
N ASP A 308 -34.38 12.38 -22.15
CA ASP A 308 -34.96 12.91 -20.92
C ASP A 308 -34.32 14.23 -20.51
N PHE A 309 -35.15 15.19 -20.10
CA PHE A 309 -34.70 16.48 -19.56
C PHE A 309 -34.86 16.46 -18.04
N LEU A 310 -33.74 16.29 -17.33
CA LEU A 310 -33.72 16.16 -15.88
C LEU A 310 -33.46 17.53 -15.21
N PRO A 311 -34.37 18.00 -14.35
CA PRO A 311 -34.17 19.25 -13.61
C PRO A 311 -33.12 19.08 -12.50
N CYS A 312 -31.90 19.53 -12.76
CA CYS A 312 -30.77 19.42 -11.85
C CYS A 312 -30.38 20.76 -11.22
N SER A 313 -29.83 20.70 -10.00
CA SER A 313 -29.17 21.82 -9.34
C SER A 313 -27.72 21.46 -9.07
N PHE A 314 -26.78 22.38 -9.29
CA PHE A 314 -25.35 22.10 -9.11
C PHE A 314 -24.54 23.36 -8.78
N SER A 315 -23.43 23.16 -8.09
CA SER A 315 -22.48 24.23 -7.76
C SER A 315 -21.46 24.41 -8.89
N ILE A 316 -21.01 25.64 -9.12
CA ILE A 316 -19.98 25.95 -10.12
C ILE A 316 -18.64 26.14 -9.43
N LEU A 317 -17.64 25.36 -9.81
CA LEU A 317 -16.26 25.49 -9.34
C LEU A 317 -15.37 26.14 -10.40
N GLU A 318 -14.40 26.94 -9.96
CA GLU A 318 -13.47 27.67 -10.84
C GLU A 318 -12.52 26.72 -11.58
N GLU A 319 -11.85 25.84 -10.83
CA GLU A 319 -10.87 24.90 -11.34
C GLU A 319 -11.27 23.48 -10.98
N GLN A 320 -11.56 22.67 -12.00
CA GLN A 320 -11.90 21.26 -11.85
C GLN A 320 -11.44 20.50 -13.10
N PRO A 321 -10.82 19.31 -12.95
CA PRO A 321 -10.29 18.56 -14.09
C PRO A 321 -11.39 18.03 -15.03
N MET A 322 -12.55 17.65 -14.50
CA MET A 322 -13.71 17.22 -15.29
C MET A 322 -14.73 18.36 -15.48
N ASP A 323 -15.48 18.27 -16.58
CA ASP A 323 -16.55 19.22 -16.92
C ASP A 323 -17.69 19.22 -15.91
N MET A 324 -18.16 18.03 -15.54
CA MET A 324 -19.32 17.85 -14.68
C MET A 324 -19.17 16.58 -13.85
N LEU A 325 -19.55 16.66 -12.59
CA LEU A 325 -19.66 15.56 -11.65
C LEU A 325 -21.13 15.44 -11.22
N LEU A 326 -21.72 14.28 -11.49
CA LEU A 326 -23.07 13.91 -11.07
C LEU A 326 -23.01 13.22 -9.71
N GLY A 327 -23.35 13.97 -8.66
CA GLY A 327 -23.25 13.55 -7.28
C GLY A 327 -24.50 12.83 -6.77
N LEU A 328 -24.41 12.36 -5.53
CA LEU A 328 -25.46 11.61 -4.86
C LEU A 328 -26.77 12.40 -4.72
N ASP A 329 -26.71 13.73 -4.61
CA ASP A 329 -27.89 14.60 -4.55
C ASP A 329 -28.81 14.43 -5.77
N MET A 330 -28.25 14.49 -6.99
CA MET A 330 -29.01 14.34 -8.23
C MET A 330 -29.30 12.87 -8.54
N LEU A 331 -28.38 11.95 -8.23
CA LEU A 331 -28.62 10.51 -8.36
C LEU A 331 -29.83 10.08 -7.52
N LYS A 332 -29.91 10.50 -6.25
CA LYS A 332 -31.08 10.22 -5.39
C LYS A 332 -32.34 10.92 -5.88
N ARG A 333 -32.24 12.18 -6.29
CA ARG A 333 -33.38 12.97 -6.78
C ARG A 333 -34.09 12.30 -7.96
N HIS A 334 -33.32 11.75 -8.90
CA HIS A 334 -33.85 11.08 -10.09
C HIS A 334 -33.96 9.56 -9.93
N GLN A 335 -33.81 9.07 -8.70
CA GLN A 335 -33.89 7.64 -8.34
C GLN A 335 -33.01 6.76 -9.23
N CYS A 336 -31.81 7.24 -9.56
CA CYS A 336 -30.92 6.56 -10.47
C CYS A 336 -30.44 5.22 -9.90
N SER A 337 -30.22 4.23 -10.78
CA SER A 337 -29.57 2.97 -10.45
C SER A 337 -28.30 2.82 -11.28
N ILE A 338 -27.16 2.69 -10.60
CA ILE A 338 -25.87 2.39 -11.21
C ILE A 338 -25.81 0.87 -11.41
N ASP A 339 -26.12 0.40 -12.62
CA ASP A 339 -26.13 -1.03 -12.95
C ASP A 339 -24.80 -1.41 -13.61
N LEU A 340 -23.85 -1.86 -12.79
CA LEU A 340 -22.54 -2.33 -13.24
C LEU A 340 -22.60 -3.68 -13.96
N LYS A 341 -23.66 -4.46 -13.77
CA LYS A 341 -23.83 -5.74 -14.48
C LYS A 341 -24.16 -5.51 -15.96
N LYS A 342 -24.96 -4.49 -16.25
CA LYS A 342 -25.28 -4.08 -17.63
C LYS A 342 -24.39 -2.96 -18.15
N ASN A 343 -23.57 -2.37 -17.29
CA ASN A 343 -22.75 -1.20 -17.56
C ASN A 343 -23.56 0.03 -18.04
N VAL A 344 -24.67 0.31 -17.33
CA VAL A 344 -25.57 1.44 -17.64
C VAL A 344 -25.96 2.22 -16.39
N LEU A 345 -26.24 3.51 -16.56
CA LEU A 345 -26.97 4.31 -15.59
C LEU A 345 -28.46 4.30 -15.97
N VAL A 346 -29.29 3.77 -15.07
CA VAL A 346 -30.76 3.80 -15.20
C VAL A 346 -31.28 5.05 -14.52
N ILE A 347 -32.13 5.82 -15.21
CA ILE A 347 -32.84 6.97 -14.65
C ILE A 347 -34.17 6.49 -14.08
N GLY A 348 -34.30 6.39 -12.76
CA GLY A 348 -35.46 5.75 -12.13
C GLY A 348 -36.78 6.44 -12.39
N THR A 349 -36.79 7.77 -12.56
CA THR A 349 -38.03 8.54 -12.81
C THR A 349 -38.65 8.25 -14.17
N THR A 350 -37.87 7.86 -15.17
CA THR A 350 -38.32 7.70 -16.57
C THR A 350 -38.16 6.26 -17.07
N GLY A 351 -37.29 5.47 -16.43
CA GLY A 351 -36.92 4.12 -16.86
C GLY A 351 -35.89 4.11 -18.00
N SER A 352 -35.49 5.27 -18.52
CA SER A 352 -34.46 5.40 -19.55
C SER A 352 -33.09 4.95 -19.03
N GLN A 353 -32.21 4.56 -19.95
CA GLN A 353 -30.89 4.05 -19.62
C GLN A 353 -29.87 4.70 -20.54
N THR A 354 -28.71 5.07 -19.99
CA THR A 354 -27.54 5.50 -20.76
C THR A 354 -26.39 4.57 -20.44
N THR A 355 -25.63 4.17 -21.46
CA THR A 355 -24.44 3.31 -21.28
C THR A 355 -23.30 4.13 -20.67
N PHE A 356 -22.51 3.51 -19.80
CA PHE A 356 -21.26 4.11 -19.35
C PHE A 356 -20.24 4.15 -20.49
N LEU A 357 -19.45 5.20 -20.55
CA LEU A 357 -18.46 5.38 -21.62
C LEU A 357 -17.35 4.34 -21.53
N PRO A 358 -16.90 3.78 -22.67
CA PRO A 358 -15.70 2.96 -22.71
C PRO A 358 -14.46 3.84 -22.50
N GLU A 359 -13.34 3.20 -22.15
CA GLU A 359 -12.06 3.86 -21.85
C GLU A 359 -11.59 4.83 -22.94
N GLY A 360 -11.69 4.43 -24.22
CA GLY A 360 -11.29 5.26 -25.36
C GLY A 360 -12.11 6.54 -25.55
N GLU A 361 -13.27 6.63 -24.90
CA GLU A 361 -14.13 7.82 -24.91
C GLU A 361 -14.00 8.66 -23.64
N LEU A 362 -13.12 8.31 -22.70
CA LEU A 362 -12.93 9.10 -21.50
C LEU A 362 -12.20 10.43 -21.76
N PRO A 363 -12.51 11.50 -20.99
CA PRO A 363 -11.71 12.72 -20.98
C PRO A 363 -10.24 12.43 -20.65
N GLU A 364 -9.31 13.23 -21.18
CA GLU A 364 -7.88 13.07 -20.92
C GLU A 364 -7.54 13.02 -19.42
N CYS A 365 -8.17 13.85 -18.60
CA CYS A 365 -7.95 13.83 -17.15
C CYS A 365 -8.31 12.48 -16.50
N ALA A 366 -9.30 11.76 -17.04
CA ALA A 366 -9.70 10.45 -16.52
C ALA A 366 -8.81 9.32 -17.05
N ARG A 367 -8.20 9.49 -18.23
CA ARG A 367 -7.18 8.59 -18.76
C ARG A 367 -5.83 8.78 -18.03
N LEU A 368 -5.46 10.02 -17.73
CA LEU A 368 -4.18 10.40 -17.15
C LEU A 368 -4.10 10.25 -15.63
N ALA A 369 -5.23 10.31 -14.91
CA ALA A 369 -5.24 10.15 -13.45
C ALA A 369 -4.70 8.79 -12.99
N TYR A 370 -4.61 7.79 -13.89
CA TYR A 370 -4.17 6.44 -13.55
C TYR A 370 -3.25 5.75 -14.58
N GLY A 371 -2.84 6.38 -15.69
CA GLY A 371 -2.08 5.64 -16.71
C GLY A 371 -1.48 6.42 -17.87
N THR A 372 -0.49 7.27 -17.62
CA THR A 372 0.66 7.41 -18.54
C THR A 372 1.93 7.30 -17.69
N GLY A 373 2.33 6.06 -17.40
CA GLY A 373 3.53 5.83 -16.59
C GLY A 373 4.01 4.39 -16.49
N ARG A 374 3.33 3.41 -17.08
CA ARG A 374 3.77 2.00 -17.02
C ARG A 374 3.78 1.22 -18.33
N GLU A 375 3.25 1.79 -19.43
CA GLU A 375 3.27 1.07 -20.71
C GLU A 375 4.52 1.33 -21.57
N ASP A 376 5.31 2.36 -21.25
CA ASP A 376 6.50 2.72 -22.06
C ASP A 376 7.85 2.64 -21.31
N VAL A 377 7.89 2.26 -20.03
CA VAL A 377 9.17 2.07 -19.33
C VAL A 377 9.52 0.60 -19.37
N ARG A 378 10.56 0.26 -20.12
CA ARG A 378 11.06 -1.13 -20.20
C ARG A 378 11.51 -1.54 -18.79
N PRO A 379 11.26 -2.79 -18.34
CA PRO A 379 11.68 -3.26 -17.02
C PRO A 379 13.18 -3.04 -16.73
N GLU A 380 14.02 -3.06 -17.78
CA GLU A 380 15.45 -2.75 -17.70
C GLU A 380 15.73 -1.28 -17.30
N GLU A 381 14.92 -0.32 -17.75
CA GLU A 381 15.10 1.11 -17.47
C GLU A 381 14.66 1.47 -16.03
N MET A 382 13.66 0.77 -15.48
CA MET A 382 13.28 0.92 -14.06
C MET A 382 14.36 0.36 -13.14
N ALA A 383 14.92 -0.81 -13.45
CA ALA A 383 16.00 -1.40 -12.67
C ALA A 383 17.28 -0.54 -12.70
N ASP A 384 17.61 0.06 -13.84
CA ASP A 384 18.74 0.98 -13.97
C ASP A 384 18.52 2.30 -13.20
N GLN A 385 17.28 2.81 -13.14
CA GLN A 385 16.94 4.00 -12.35
C GLN A 385 16.99 3.73 -10.85
N GLU A 386 16.44 2.62 -10.38
CA GLU A 386 16.49 2.23 -8.97
C GLU A 386 17.93 1.96 -8.51
N LEU A 387 18.75 1.34 -9.37
CA LEU A 387 20.16 1.13 -9.11
C LEU A 387 20.94 2.45 -9.06
N ALA A 388 20.64 3.39 -9.96
CA ALA A 388 21.26 4.72 -9.96
C ALA A 388 20.91 5.53 -8.71
N GLU A 389 19.65 5.51 -8.27
CA GLU A 389 19.22 6.16 -7.02
C GLU A 389 19.87 5.52 -5.79
N ALA A 390 19.96 4.19 -5.74
CA ALA A 390 20.63 3.49 -4.65
C ALA A 390 22.13 3.81 -4.58
N ILE A 391 22.80 3.93 -5.72
CA ILE A 391 24.21 4.35 -5.81
C ILE A 391 24.36 5.79 -5.34
N GLN A 392 23.48 6.69 -5.78
CA GLN A 392 23.57 8.11 -5.42
C GLN A 392 23.35 8.35 -3.93
N LYS A 393 22.38 7.66 -3.34
CA LYS A 393 22.11 7.70 -1.89
C LYS A 393 23.29 7.16 -1.08
N SER A 394 23.90 6.07 -1.56
CA SER A 394 25.11 5.49 -0.95
C SER A 394 26.32 6.44 -1.01
N VAL A 395 26.43 7.23 -2.09
CA VAL A 395 27.49 8.26 -2.23
C VAL A 395 27.24 9.43 -1.27
N GLU A 396 26.00 9.91 -1.17
CA GLU A 396 25.63 11.01 -0.26
C GLU A 396 25.83 10.62 1.22
N GLU A 397 25.50 9.38 1.60
CA GLU A 397 25.73 8.84 2.94
C GLU A 397 27.23 8.66 3.24
N ALA A 398 28.04 8.28 2.25
CA ALA A 398 29.49 8.18 2.38
C ALA A 398 30.19 9.54 2.50
N GLU A 399 29.65 10.58 1.86
CA GLU A 399 30.16 11.96 1.99
C GLU A 399 29.81 12.59 3.34
N HIS A 400 28.67 12.24 3.93
CA HIS A 400 28.26 12.71 5.27
C HIS A 400 28.99 12.00 6.43
N GLN A 401 29.78 10.95 6.15
CA GLN A 401 30.54 10.19 7.15
C GLN A 401 32.05 10.49 7.18
N LYS A 402 32.55 11.44 6.38
CA LYS A 402 33.94 11.90 6.54
C LYS A 402 34.03 12.96 7.65
N PRO A 403 34.92 12.77 8.65
CA PRO A 403 35.01 13.62 9.84
C PRO A 403 35.56 15.03 9.57
#